data_AF-A0A1H0C819-F1
#
_entry.id   AF-A0A1H0C819-F1
#
_cell.length_a   1.000
_cell.length_b   1.000
_cell.length_c   1.000
_cell.angle_alpha   90.00
_cell.angle_beta   90.00
_cell.angle_gamma   90.00
#
_symmetry.space_group_name_H-M   'P 1'
#
loop_
_entity.id
_entity.type
_entity.pdbx_description
1 polymer ?
#
loop_
_entity_poly.entity_id
_entity_poly.type
_entity_poly.pdbx_seq_one_letter_code
_entity_poly.pdbx_strand_id
1 'polypeptide(L)' 'MKYRRLGRTGLKVSEISLGSWLTYGNSVAEETVAKMTQRAFDLGINFLDTANFTRRVRLRFCLEEL' A
#
# COMPACT_ATOMS: atom_id res chain seq x y z
N MET A 1 8.06 7.60 9.98
CA MET A 1 6.59 7.50 9.89
C MET A 1 5.95 7.69 11.27
N LYS A 2 4.81 8.37 11.38
CA LYS A 2 3.96 8.36 12.59
C LYS A 2 2.91 7.26 12.46
N TYR A 3 2.63 6.54 13.55
CA TYR A 3 1.64 5.45 13.57
C TYR A 3 0.49 5.75 14.52
N ARG A 4 -0.72 5.35 14.12
CA ARG A 4 -1.98 5.53 14.87
C ARG A 4 -2.66 4.18 15.07
N ARG A 5 -3.47 4.06 16.12
CA ARG A 5 -4.33 2.88 16.32
C ARG A 5 -5.52 2.95 15.37
N LEU A 6 -5.78 1.87 14.63
CA LEU A 6 -6.95 1.77 13.77
C LEU A 6 -8.19 1.45 14.62
N GLY A 7 -8.85 2.51 15.10
CA GLY A 7 -10.02 2.38 15.97
C GLY A 7 -9.74 1.51 17.20
N ARG A 8 -10.64 0.56 17.47
CA ARG A 8 -10.56 -0.38 18.60
C ARG A 8 -9.91 -1.72 18.26
N THR A 9 -9.34 -1.87 17.07
CA THR A 9 -8.81 -3.15 16.58
C THR A 9 -7.47 -3.54 17.22
N GLY A 10 -6.77 -2.58 17.84
CA GLY A 10 -5.42 -2.79 18.35
C GLY A 10 -4.31 -2.70 17.30
N LEU A 11 -4.65 -2.66 16.00
CA LEU A 11 -3.70 -2.53 14.91
C LEU A 11 -3.07 -1.13 14.91
N LYS A 12 -1.75 -1.05 14.68
CA LYS A 12 -1.03 0.20 14.44
C LYS A 12 -0.75 0.37 12.96
N VAL A 13 -1.31 1.44 12.39
CA VAL A 13 -1.18 1.77 10.96
C VAL A 13 -0.46 3.11 10.80
N SER A 14 0.21 3.31 9.68
CA SER A 14 0.81 4.58 9.32
C SER A 14 -0.26 5.67 9.25
N GLU A 15 0.09 6.90 9.64
CA GLU A 15 -0.82 8.05 9.61
C GLU A 15 -1.31 8.38 8.19
N ILE A 16 -0.55 7.98 7.18
CA ILE A 16 -0.87 8.11 5.76
C ILE A 16 -0.95 6.70 5.15
N SER A 17 -1.93 6.48 4.27
CA SER A 17 -2.07 5.27 3.48
C SER A 17 -1.66 5.48 2.01
N LEU A 18 -1.31 4.39 1.34
CA LEU A 18 -1.12 4.37 -0.12
C LEU A 18 -2.39 3.81 -0.78
N GLY A 19 -3.11 4.67 -1.50
CA GLY A 19 -4.35 4.30 -2.19
C GLY A 19 -4.13 3.91 -3.65
N SER A 20 -4.93 2.94 -4.14
CA SER A 20 -4.80 2.37 -5.48
C SER A 20 -5.83 2.88 -6.51
N TRP A 21 -6.84 3.66 -6.09
CA TRP A 21 -8.10 3.86 -6.84
C TRP A 21 -7.98 4.21 -8.34
N LEU A 22 -7.35 5.34 -8.69
CA LEU A 22 -7.30 5.83 -10.08
C LEU A 22 -6.00 5.46 -10.83
N THR A 23 -4.98 5.08 -10.07
CA THR A 23 -3.61 4.95 -10.56
C THR A 23 -3.30 3.50 -10.91
N TYR A 24 -3.58 2.57 -10.01
CA TYR A 24 -3.04 1.22 -10.06
C TYR A 24 -3.85 0.37 -11.04
N GLY A 25 -3.18 -0.14 -12.09
CA GLY A 25 -3.81 -0.91 -13.15
C GLY A 25 -4.68 -0.07 -14.10
N ASN A 26 -4.51 1.25 -14.11
CA ASN A 26 -5.20 2.15 -15.03
C ASN A 26 -4.20 3.14 -15.66
N SER A 27 -4.07 4.33 -15.08
CA SER A 27 -3.27 5.43 -15.64
C SER A 27 -1.76 5.32 -15.40
N VAL A 28 -1.33 4.40 -14.53
CA VAL A 28 0.09 4.22 -14.16
C VAL A 28 0.57 2.83 -14.56
N ALA A 29 1.73 2.78 -15.21
CA ALA A 29 2.37 1.53 -15.61
C ALA A 29 2.75 0.66 -14.40
N GLU A 30 2.67 -0.67 -14.56
CA GLU A 30 2.89 -1.64 -13.47
C GLU A 30 4.25 -1.49 -12.79
N GLU A 31 5.33 -1.23 -13.54
CA GLU A 31 6.67 -0.98 -12.99
C GLU A 31 6.69 0.25 -12.08
N THR A 32 5.95 1.30 -12.45
CA THR A 32 5.86 2.53 -11.65
C THR A 32 5.05 2.27 -10.38
N VAL A 33 3.98 1.50 -10.47
CA VAL A 33 3.20 1.03 -9.30
C VAL A 33 4.10 0.26 -8.32
N ALA A 34 4.95 -0.64 -8.83
CA ALA A 34 5.90 -1.39 -8.00
C ALA A 34 6.91 -0.45 -7.31
N LYS A 35 7.50 0.50 -8.04
CA LYS A 35 8.43 1.49 -7.47
C LYS A 35 7.77 2.39 -6.41
N MET A 36 6.54 2.84 -6.66
CA MET A 36 5.77 3.63 -5.69
C MET A 36 5.48 2.83 -4.41
N THR A 37 5.09 1.57 -4.57
CA THR A 37 4.81 0.67 -3.45
C THR A 37 6.07 0.43 -2.62
N GLN A 38 7.20 0.10 -3.27
CA GLN A 38 8.47 -0.09 -2.58
C GLN A 38 8.87 1.18 -1.83
N ARG A 39 8.79 2.34 -2.49
CA ARG A 39 9.13 3.62 -1.87
C ARG A 39 8.25 3.93 -0.66
N ALA A 40 6.96 3.58 -0.70
CA ALA A 40 6.06 3.74 0.43
C ALA A 40 6.49 2.89 1.62
N PHE A 41 6.88 1.64 1.40
CA PHE A 41 7.45 0.77 2.44
C PHE A 41 8.75 1.32 3.01
N ASP A 42 9.67 1.79 2.17
CA ASP A 42 10.93 2.39 2.63
C ASP A 42 10.71 3.64 3.50
N LEU A 43 9.58 4.34 3.31
CA LEU A 43 9.16 5.48 4.11
C LEU A 43 8.38 5.09 5.39
N GLY A 44 8.13 3.79 5.59
CA GLY A 44 7.43 3.21 6.72
C GLY A 44 5.91 3.17 6.60
N ILE A 45 5.34 3.38 5.41
CA ILE A 45 3.90 3.20 5.17
C ILE A 45 3.59 1.70 5.25
N ASN A 46 2.65 1.33 6.12
CA ASN A 46 2.18 -0.05 6.27
C ASN A 46 0.67 -0.19 6.01
N PHE A 47 -0.01 0.91 5.67
CA PHE A 47 -1.44 0.93 5.39
C PHE A 47 -1.69 1.12 3.89
N LEU A 48 -2.18 0.07 3.24
CA LEU A 48 -2.53 0.07 1.83
C LEU A 48 -4.06 0.07 1.68
N ASP A 49 -4.57 0.98 0.87
CA ASP A 49 -5.99 1.10 0.55
C ASP A 49 -6.25 0.63 -0.88
N THR A 50 -7.10 -0.40 -1.01
CA THR A 50 -7.46 -0.98 -2.31
C THR A 50 -8.88 -1.55 -2.28
N ALA A 51 -9.49 -1.73 -3.46
CA ALA A 51 -10.83 -2.29 -3.62
C ALA A 51 -10.85 -3.34 -4.73
N ASN A 52 -11.92 -4.14 -4.78
CA ASN A 52 -12.07 -5.19 -5.80
C ASN A 52 -12.29 -4.64 -7.22
N PHE A 53 -12.85 -3.43 -7.34
CA PHE A 53 -13.00 -2.76 -8.64
C PHE A 53 -11.69 -2.15 -9.15
N THR A 54 -10.80 -1.75 -8.24
CA THR A 54 -9.43 -1.38 -8.63
C THR A 54 -8.74 -2.62 -9.17
N ARG A 55 -8.26 -2.55 -10.42
CA ARG A 55 -7.68 -3.72 -11.09
C ARG A 55 -6.58 -4.33 -10.23
N ARG A 56 -6.64 -5.66 -10.11
CA ARG A 56 -5.81 -6.49 -9.22
C ARG A 56 -4.33 -6.24 -9.51
N VAL A 57 -3.67 -5.43 -8.68
CA VAL A 57 -2.20 -5.36 -8.70
C VAL A 57 -1.69 -6.67 -8.13
N ARG A 58 -0.93 -7.42 -8.93
CA ARG A 58 -0.24 -8.61 -8.44
C ARG A 58 0.98 -8.13 -7.63
N LEU A 59 0.73 -7.66 -6.42
CA LEU A 59 1.79 -7.42 -5.45
C LEU A 59 2.37 -8.79 -5.08
N ARG A 60 3.51 -9.14 -5.68
CA ARG A 60 4.32 -10.26 -5.21
C ARG A 60 4.93 -9.81 -3.89
N PHE A 61 4.18 -10.02 -2.81
CA PHE A 61 4.65 -9.78 -1.45
C PHE A 61 5.85 -10.68 -1.18
N CYS A 62 7.01 -10.07 -0.96
CA CYS A 62 8.15 -10.71 -0.31
C CYS A 62 7.83 -10.76 1.20
N LEU A 63 6.93 -11.66 1.60
CA LEU A 63 6.63 -11.94 3.01
C LEU A 63 7.67 -12.86 3.66
N GLU A 64 8.80 -13.12 2.99
CA GLU A 64 9.85 -14.03 3.48
C GLU A 64 10.99 -13.34 4.26
N GLU A 65 10.93 -12.02 4.47
CA GLU A 65 12.02 -11.25 5.12
C GLU A 65 11.51 -10.29 6.22
N LEU A 66 10.40 -10.62 6.89
CA LEU A 66 9.93 -9.90 8.10
C LEU A 66 9.71 -10.86 9.28
#